data_AF-V7PNL1-F1
#
_entry.id   AF-V7PNL1-F1
#
_cell.length_a   1.000
_cell.length_b   1.000
_cell.length_c   1.000
_cell.angle_alpha   90.00
_cell.angle_beta   90.00
_cell.angle_gamma   90.00
#
_symmetry.space_group_name_H-M   'P 1'
#
loop_
_entity.id
_entity.type
_entity.pdbx_description
1 polymer ?
#
loop_
_entity_poly.entity_id
_entity_poly.type
_entity_poly.pdbx_seq_one_letter_code
_entity_poly.pdbx_strand_id
1 'polypeptide(L)'
;MNESSKTEDVNNSSRLNKPNKKEKKKRWRKILYEDQEYEDNYVDKDFLSHLLTNFRTEYKYSNIVHRMLCINHQIMIVLFHLLAYYSISNNIISHRFLYTINIIIIILKEVLVYDIHKSLNDSFKNILDTIIIIGIIWILSPVMISLTQTHSDDTVYLVSLCILLPIHFMFHNYGFIYEKNENIDIFDSTSLSCVVVESVILGSRLPSIIQVFSFLFCSSILFFYTPFIVQTIVVSN
;
A
#
# COMPACT_ATOMS: atom_id res chain seq x y z
N MET A 1 42.85 19.68 -69.31
CA MET A 1 44.13 19.62 -70.06
C MET A 1 45.06 18.74 -69.24
N ASN A 2 45.35 17.56 -69.80
CA ASN A 2 46.30 16.51 -69.39
C ASN A 2 46.03 15.70 -68.12
N GLU A 3 45.41 14.54 -68.35
CA GLU A 3 45.86 13.25 -67.80
C GLU A 3 47.35 13.03 -68.09
N SER A 4 48.09 12.42 -67.16
CA SER A 4 49.04 11.38 -67.52
C SER A 4 49.15 10.33 -66.41
N SER A 5 48.89 9.10 -66.82
CA SER A 5 49.03 7.86 -66.06
C SER A 5 50.39 7.22 -66.35
N LYS A 6 50.67 6.14 -65.60
CA LYS A 6 51.78 5.17 -65.65
C LYS A 6 52.91 5.52 -64.66
N THR A 7 53.27 4.62 -63.74
CA THR A 7 53.79 3.28 -64.05
C THR A 7 53.34 2.20 -63.07
N GLU A 8 52.92 1.06 -63.63
CA GLU A 8 52.91 -0.24 -62.96
C GLU A 8 54.33 -0.83 -63.02
N ASP A 9 54.82 -1.34 -61.89
CA ASP A 9 55.91 -2.32 -61.88
C ASP A 9 55.45 -3.56 -61.11
N VAL A 10 55.14 -4.58 -61.89
CA VAL A 10 54.96 -5.97 -61.48
C VAL A 10 56.36 -6.57 -61.33
N ASN A 11 56.73 -7.09 -60.15
CA ASN A 11 57.35 -8.41 -60.04
C ASN A 11 57.68 -8.86 -58.61
N ASN A 12 56.94 -9.89 -58.20
CA ASN A 12 57.45 -11.25 -57.95
C ASN A 12 58.09 -11.62 -56.60
N SER A 13 57.79 -12.88 -56.25
CA SER A 13 58.47 -13.76 -55.31
C SER A 13 58.22 -13.55 -53.80
N SER A 14 57.44 -14.45 -53.22
CA SER A 14 57.99 -15.60 -52.47
C SER A 14 56.93 -16.18 -51.53
N ARG A 15 56.56 -17.44 -51.80
CA ARG A 15 55.85 -18.30 -50.84
C ARG A 15 56.72 -18.44 -49.60
N LEU A 16 56.35 -17.77 -48.52
CA LEU A 16 56.81 -18.07 -47.18
C LEU A 16 55.63 -18.64 -46.40
N ASN A 17 55.57 -19.99 -46.38
CA ASN A 17 54.82 -20.74 -45.39
C ASN A 17 55.35 -20.34 -44.00
N LYS A 18 54.74 -19.32 -43.40
CA LYS A 18 54.94 -19.00 -41.99
C LYS A 18 54.22 -20.08 -41.18
N PRO A 19 54.83 -20.61 -40.11
CA PRO A 19 54.16 -21.56 -39.24
C PRO A 19 52.89 -20.89 -38.70
N ASN A 20 51.76 -21.60 -38.78
CA ASN A 20 50.50 -21.19 -38.16
C ASN A 20 50.71 -21.12 -36.64
N LYS A 21 51.29 -20.01 -36.16
CA LYS A 21 51.11 -19.56 -34.78
C LYS A 21 49.61 -19.31 -34.68
N LYS A 22 48.90 -20.24 -34.04
CA LYS A 22 47.54 -19.98 -33.58
C LYS A 22 47.63 -18.75 -32.67
N GLU A 23 47.40 -17.58 -33.23
CA GLU A 23 47.22 -16.36 -32.46
C GLU A 23 46.08 -16.66 -31.49
N LYS A 24 46.38 -16.58 -30.20
CA LYS A 24 45.37 -16.80 -29.18
C LYS A 24 44.41 -15.62 -29.30
N LYS A 25 43.20 -15.88 -29.80
CA LYS A 25 42.10 -14.90 -29.82
C LYS A 25 42.00 -14.25 -28.44
N LYS A 26 41.94 -12.92 -28.41
CA LYS A 26 41.72 -12.17 -27.16
C LYS A 26 40.39 -12.63 -26.57
N ARG A 27 40.31 -12.79 -25.24
CA ARG A 27 39.05 -13.14 -24.56
C ARG A 27 38.01 -12.05 -24.83
N TRP A 28 36.78 -12.46 -25.13
CA TRP A 28 35.65 -11.56 -25.27
C TRP A 28 35.48 -10.68 -24.03
N ARG A 29 35.08 -9.42 -24.22
CA ARG A 29 34.83 -8.46 -23.12
C ARG A 29 33.52 -7.72 -23.37
N LYS A 30 32.76 -7.45 -22.31
CA LYS A 30 31.51 -6.68 -22.41
C LYS A 30 31.80 -5.17 -22.53
N ILE A 31 32.25 -4.72 -23.71
CA ILE A 31 32.58 -3.33 -24.03
C ILE A 31 31.80 -2.97 -25.30
N LEU A 32 31.08 -1.84 -25.28
CA LEU A 32 30.12 -1.48 -26.34
C LEU A 32 30.77 -0.92 -27.61
N TYR A 33 31.95 -0.30 -27.50
CA TYR A 33 32.55 0.51 -28.58
C TYR A 33 33.95 0.04 -29.02
N GLU A 34 34.37 -1.16 -28.61
CA GLU A 34 35.65 -1.73 -29.04
C GLU A 34 35.37 -2.84 -30.05
N ASP A 35 35.98 -2.77 -31.24
CA ASP A 35 35.89 -3.84 -32.24
C ASP A 35 36.58 -5.09 -31.71
N GLN A 36 35.83 -6.20 -31.63
CA GLN A 36 36.32 -7.49 -31.15
C GLN A 36 36.26 -8.53 -32.27
N GLU A 37 37.17 -9.53 -32.22
CA GLU A 37 37.26 -10.62 -33.20
C GLU A 37 36.17 -11.71 -33.01
N TYR A 38 34.97 -11.29 -32.62
CA TYR A 38 33.80 -12.11 -32.36
C TYR A 38 32.66 -11.67 -33.27
N GLU A 39 31.84 -12.61 -33.74
CA GLU A 39 30.67 -12.31 -34.56
C GLU A 39 29.68 -11.42 -33.79
N ASP A 40 28.90 -10.60 -34.50
CA ASP A 40 27.90 -9.71 -33.89
C ASP A 40 26.88 -10.46 -33.02
N ASN A 41 26.63 -11.73 -33.33
CA ASN A 41 25.71 -12.61 -32.60
C ASN A 41 26.39 -13.46 -31.52
N TYR A 42 27.69 -13.23 -31.25
CA TYR A 42 28.43 -14.01 -30.27
C TYR A 42 27.99 -13.69 -28.84
N VAL A 43 27.53 -14.71 -28.12
CA VAL A 43 27.21 -14.64 -26.70
C VAL A 43 28.29 -15.38 -25.93
N ASP A 44 28.89 -14.71 -24.94
CA ASP A 44 29.91 -15.33 -24.11
C ASP A 44 29.33 -16.47 -23.26
N LYS A 45 30.13 -17.51 -23.00
CA LYS A 45 29.71 -18.68 -22.21
C LYS A 45 29.34 -18.30 -20.77
N ASP A 46 30.01 -17.27 -20.25
CA ASP A 46 29.80 -16.73 -18.92
C ASP A 46 28.63 -15.71 -18.88
N PHE A 47 28.00 -15.37 -20.01
CA PHE A 47 26.95 -14.35 -20.08
C PHE A 47 25.81 -14.59 -19.09
N LEU A 48 25.31 -15.83 -19.02
CA LEU A 48 24.25 -16.21 -18.09
C LEU A 48 24.77 -16.40 -16.66
N SER A 49 26.07 -16.61 -16.45
CA SER A 49 26.66 -16.69 -15.10
C SER A 49 26.68 -15.34 -14.39
N HIS A 50 26.66 -14.25 -15.16
CA HIS A 50 26.49 -12.89 -14.65
C HIS A 50 25.02 -12.50 -14.46
N LEU A 51 24.07 -13.39 -14.75
CA LEU A 51 22.66 -13.16 -14.48
C LEU A 51 22.44 -13.20 -12.96
N LEU A 52 22.29 -12.02 -12.37
CA LEU A 52 21.94 -11.85 -10.97
C LEU A 52 20.49 -12.30 -10.74
N THR A 53 20.28 -13.60 -10.52
CA THR A 53 18.99 -14.13 -10.04
C THR A 53 18.96 -13.99 -8.52
N ASN A 54 17.91 -13.34 -7.99
CA ASN A 54 17.68 -13.23 -6.54
C ASN A 54 18.83 -12.60 -5.72
N PHE A 55 19.58 -11.66 -6.30
CA PHE A 55 20.75 -11.01 -5.67
C PHE A 55 20.43 -10.28 -4.35
N ARG A 56 19.15 -10.07 -4.06
CA ARG A 56 18.70 -9.36 -2.89
C ARG A 56 17.36 -9.94 -2.46
N THR A 57 17.35 -11.06 -1.75
CA THR A 57 16.38 -11.33 -0.66
C THR A 57 16.51 -12.75 -0.09
N GLU A 58 17.30 -12.88 0.98
CA GLU A 58 17.03 -13.92 1.97
C GLU A 58 15.90 -13.43 2.87
N TYR A 59 14.65 -13.71 2.48
CA TYR A 59 13.54 -13.43 3.38
C TYR A 59 13.51 -14.49 4.49
N LYS A 60 13.78 -14.07 5.73
CA LYS A 60 13.47 -14.92 6.89
C LYS A 60 11.96 -15.10 6.96
N TYR A 61 11.50 -16.36 7.01
CA TYR A 61 10.07 -16.70 7.13
C TYR A 61 9.36 -15.91 8.24
N SER A 62 10.01 -15.77 9.40
CA SER A 62 9.50 -14.98 10.53
C SER A 62 9.14 -13.54 10.16
N ASN A 63 9.97 -12.87 9.37
CA ASN A 63 9.74 -11.48 8.96
C ASN A 63 8.56 -11.39 7.99
N ILE A 64 8.39 -12.37 7.10
CA ILE A 64 7.23 -12.43 6.21
C ILE A 64 5.95 -12.60 7.04
N VAL A 65 5.94 -13.51 8.01
CA VAL A 65 4.78 -13.74 8.88
C VAL A 65 4.42 -12.47 9.68
N HIS A 66 5.41 -11.77 10.23
CA HIS A 66 5.19 -10.50 10.92
C HIS A 66 4.64 -9.40 10.02
N ARG A 67 5.07 -9.35 8.75
CA ARG A 67 4.52 -8.39 7.77
C ARG A 67 3.12 -8.77 7.30
N MET A 68 2.81 -10.06 7.23
CA MET A 68 1.48 -10.55 6.87
C MET A 68 0.44 -10.23 7.95
N LEU A 69 0.85 -10.04 9.20
CA LEU A 69 -0.02 -9.61 10.29
C LEU A 69 -0.70 -8.26 9.98
N CYS A 70 -0.01 -7.30 9.36
CA CYS A 70 -0.60 -6.00 8.98
C CYS A 70 -1.77 -6.18 8.02
N ILE A 71 -1.58 -7.04 7.01
CA ILE A 71 -2.60 -7.32 6.00
C ILE A 71 -3.80 -8.02 6.63
N ASN A 72 -3.54 -9.05 7.44
CA ASN A 72 -4.59 -9.77 8.15
C ASN A 72 -5.37 -8.84 9.09
N HIS A 73 -4.68 -7.93 9.78
CA HIS A 73 -5.31 -6.94 10.65
C HIS A 73 -6.26 -6.05 9.86
N GLN A 74 -5.84 -5.52 8.71
CA GLN A 74 -6.69 -4.67 7.88
C GLN A 74 -7.92 -5.42 7.35
N ILE A 75 -7.76 -6.67 6.94
CA ILE A 75 -8.88 -7.53 6.52
C ILE A 75 -9.86 -7.71 7.69
N MET A 76 -9.36 -7.96 8.90
CA MET A 76 -10.21 -8.14 10.09
C MET A 76 -10.96 -6.86 10.47
N ILE A 77 -10.34 -5.68 10.36
CA ILE A 77 -11.00 -4.38 10.58
C ILE A 77 -12.17 -4.23 9.61
N VAL A 78 -11.94 -4.44 8.32
CA VAL A 78 -12.98 -4.32 7.29
C VAL A 78 -14.11 -5.33 7.50
N LEU A 79 -13.78 -6.58 7.83
CA LEU A 79 -14.78 -7.60 8.13
C LEU A 79 -15.61 -7.24 9.38
N PHE A 80 -14.97 -6.72 10.43
CA PHE A 80 -15.67 -6.28 11.64
C PHE A 80 -16.56 -5.07 11.35
N HIS A 81 -16.14 -4.14 10.47
CA HIS A 81 -16.96 -3.03 10.02
C HIS A 81 -18.23 -3.51 9.29
N LEU A 82 -18.09 -4.43 8.33
CA LEU A 82 -19.24 -5.02 7.63
C LEU A 82 -20.14 -5.82 8.57
N LEU A 83 -19.56 -6.54 9.53
CA LEU A 83 -20.32 -7.29 10.53
C LEU A 83 -21.10 -6.34 11.47
N ALA A 84 -20.51 -5.22 11.87
CA ALA A 84 -21.17 -4.20 12.66
C ALA A 84 -22.37 -3.61 11.90
N TYR A 85 -22.21 -3.30 10.61
CA TYR A 85 -23.31 -2.87 9.76
C TYR A 85 -24.43 -3.91 9.69
N TYR A 86 -24.08 -5.15 9.34
CA TYR A 86 -25.02 -6.26 9.21
C TYR A 86 -25.80 -6.50 10.51
N SER A 87 -25.11 -6.40 11.65
CA SER A 87 -25.69 -6.62 12.98
C SER A 87 -26.69 -5.52 13.38
N ILE A 88 -26.42 -4.27 13.02
CA ILE A 88 -27.35 -3.15 13.26
C ILE A 88 -28.53 -3.23 12.30
N SER A 89 -28.27 -3.46 11.01
CA SER A 89 -29.30 -3.49 9.95
C SER A 89 -30.36 -4.55 10.23
N ASN A 90 -29.94 -5.75 10.66
CA ASN A 90 -30.86 -6.84 11.03
C ASN A 90 -31.38 -6.78 12.47
N ASN A 91 -31.10 -5.70 13.21
CA ASN A 91 -31.45 -5.53 14.63
C ASN A 91 -30.98 -6.70 15.54
N ILE A 92 -29.92 -7.41 15.17
CA ILE A 92 -29.31 -8.47 16.00
C ILE A 92 -28.68 -7.84 17.24
N ILE A 93 -28.04 -6.68 17.06
CA ILE A 93 -27.38 -5.93 18.12
C ILE A 93 -28.11 -4.60 18.34
N SER A 94 -28.40 -4.28 19.60
CA SER A 94 -28.95 -2.97 19.95
C SER A 94 -27.93 -1.87 19.68
N HIS A 95 -28.36 -0.77 19.05
CA HIS A 95 -27.54 0.43 18.88
C HIS A 95 -26.93 0.94 20.20
N ARG A 96 -27.65 0.77 21.32
CA ARG A 96 -27.15 1.14 22.66
C ARG A 96 -25.93 0.32 23.06
N PHE A 97 -25.93 -0.97 22.75
CA PHE A 97 -24.81 -1.86 23.08
C PHE A 97 -23.55 -1.48 22.29
N LEU A 98 -23.68 -1.24 20.99
CA LEU A 98 -22.56 -0.78 20.16
C LEU A 98 -22.04 0.58 20.61
N TYR A 99 -22.93 1.53 20.88
CA TYR A 99 -22.54 2.83 21.43
C TYR A 99 -21.77 2.68 22.75
N THR A 100 -22.22 1.82 23.68
CA THR A 100 -21.50 1.59 24.95
C THR A 100 -20.12 0.98 24.75
N ILE A 101 -19.98 0.01 23.82
CA ILE A 101 -18.68 -0.58 23.50
C ILE A 101 -17.74 0.49 22.92
N ASN A 102 -18.22 1.33 22.01
CA ASN A 102 -17.43 2.39 21.40
C ASN A 102 -16.90 3.38 22.45
N ILE A 103 -17.73 3.76 23.42
CA ILE A 103 -17.31 4.63 24.54
C ILE A 103 -16.23 3.94 25.40
N ILE A 104 -16.40 2.65 25.71
CA ILE A 104 -15.39 1.88 26.46
C ILE A 104 -14.05 1.84 25.71
N ILE A 105 -14.07 1.61 24.40
CA ILE A 105 -12.86 1.57 23.57
C ILE A 105 -12.15 2.92 23.56
N ILE A 106 -12.88 4.03 23.49
CA ILE A 106 -12.26 5.37 23.53
C ILE A 106 -11.63 5.66 24.88
N ILE A 107 -12.31 5.32 25.97
CA ILE A 107 -11.73 5.49 27.32
C ILE A 107 -10.44 4.68 27.42
N LEU A 108 -10.46 3.42 26.97
CA LEU A 108 -9.27 2.56 26.99
C LEU A 108 -8.13 3.14 26.13
N LYS A 109 -8.46 3.69 24.95
CA LYS A 109 -7.50 4.38 24.08
C LYS A 109 -6.84 5.56 24.78
N GLU A 110 -7.62 6.43 25.44
CA GLU A 110 -7.06 7.60 26.12
C GLU A 110 -6.16 7.21 27.30
N VAL A 111 -6.52 6.16 28.04
CA VAL A 111 -5.66 5.61 29.11
C VAL A 111 -4.32 5.12 28.54
N LEU A 112 -4.35 4.36 27.44
CA LEU A 112 -3.15 3.83 26.80
C LEU A 112 -2.22 4.94 26.28
N VAL A 113 -2.80 5.98 25.69
CA VAL A 113 -2.05 7.14 25.18
C VAL A 113 -1.41 7.93 26.32
N TYR A 114 -2.14 8.12 27.42
CA TYR A 114 -1.63 8.81 28.60
C TYR A 114 -0.43 8.08 29.22
N ASP A 115 -0.51 6.76 29.34
CA ASP A 115 0.57 5.93 29.92
C ASP A 115 1.87 6.03 29.12
N ILE A 116 1.76 6.13 27.79
CA ILE A 116 2.92 6.16 26.88
C ILE A 116 3.56 7.55 26.83
N HIS A 117 2.77 8.61 26.65
CA HIS A 117 3.32 9.96 26.46
C HIS A 117 3.63 10.68 27.78
N LYS A 118 2.97 10.33 28.89
CA LYS A 118 3.06 11.02 30.20
C LYS A 118 2.97 12.56 30.12
N SER A 119 2.36 13.07 29.05
CA SER A 119 2.22 14.48 28.74
C SER A 119 0.74 14.85 28.79
N LEU A 120 0.39 15.77 29.70
CA LEU A 120 -0.99 16.24 29.82
C LEU A 120 -1.42 17.02 28.59
N ASN A 121 -0.55 17.88 28.04
CA ASN A 121 -0.91 18.78 26.95
C ASN A 121 -1.22 18.01 25.66
N ASP A 122 -0.48 16.95 25.36
CA ASP A 122 -0.73 16.12 24.18
C ASP A 122 -1.98 15.24 24.35
N SER A 123 -2.22 14.75 25.57
CA SER A 123 -3.45 14.03 25.90
C SER A 123 -4.70 14.94 25.74
N PHE A 124 -4.62 16.20 26.19
CA PHE A 124 -5.71 17.17 26.02
C PHE A 124 -6.02 17.43 24.54
N LYS A 125 -5.01 17.56 23.68
CA LYS A 125 -5.22 17.71 22.23
C LYS A 125 -5.92 16.50 21.64
N ASN A 126 -5.47 15.29 21.96
CA ASN A 126 -6.07 14.04 21.48
C ASN A 126 -7.53 13.88 21.92
N ILE A 127 -7.86 14.27 23.16
CA ILE A 127 -9.23 14.28 23.67
C ILE A 127 -10.08 15.31 22.90
N LEU A 128 -9.55 16.51 22.67
CA LEU A 128 -10.23 17.57 21.94
C LEU A 128 -10.55 17.13 20.51
N ASP A 129 -9.58 16.55 19.80
CA ASP A 129 -9.76 16.01 18.44
C ASP A 129 -10.83 14.91 18.42
N THR A 130 -10.84 14.05 19.44
CA THR A 130 -11.85 12.99 19.58
C THR A 130 -13.25 13.55 19.81
N ILE A 131 -13.39 14.59 20.63
CA ILE A 131 -14.66 15.29 20.85
C ILE A 131 -15.14 15.97 19.56
N ILE A 132 -14.23 16.59 18.81
CA ILE A 132 -14.55 17.21 17.51
C ILE A 132 -15.10 16.15 16.54
N ILE A 133 -14.42 15.01 16.38
CA ILE A 133 -14.85 13.94 15.47
C ILE A 133 -16.24 13.42 15.85
N ILE A 134 -16.49 13.17 17.14
CA ILE A 134 -17.81 12.73 17.63
C ILE A 134 -18.89 13.78 17.33
N GLY A 135 -18.58 15.07 17.57
CA GLY A 135 -19.49 16.17 17.30
C GLY A 135 -19.85 16.29 15.82
N ILE A 136 -18.87 16.16 14.93
CA ILE A 136 -19.08 16.18 13.47
C ILE A 136 -20.00 15.03 13.05
N ILE A 137 -19.74 13.81 13.50
CA ILE A 137 -20.56 12.63 13.13
C ILE A 137 -22.00 12.82 13.63
N TRP A 138 -22.19 13.36 14.84
CA TRP A 138 -23.52 13.59 15.40
C TRP A 138 -24.32 14.63 14.62
N ILE A 139 -23.70 15.76 14.27
CA ILE A 139 -24.33 16.83 13.47
C ILE A 139 -24.64 16.34 12.05
N LEU A 140 -23.74 15.55 11.46
CA LEU A 140 -23.88 15.09 10.08
C LEU A 140 -24.83 13.90 9.93
N SER A 141 -25.03 13.09 10.99
CA SER A 141 -25.89 11.90 10.98
C SER A 141 -27.28 12.07 10.33
N PRO A 142 -28.07 13.14 10.60
CA PRO A 142 -29.35 13.36 9.92
C PRO A 142 -29.22 13.68 8.42
N VAL A 143 -28.09 14.19 7.96
CA VAL A 143 -27.81 14.37 6.54
C VAL A 143 -27.50 13.02 5.90
N MET A 144 -26.68 12.20 6.57
CA MET A 144 -26.25 10.89 6.06
C MET A 144 -27.41 9.96 5.75
N ILE A 145 -28.42 9.87 6.62
CA ILE A 145 -29.60 9.01 6.40
C ILE A 145 -30.38 9.38 5.14
N SER A 146 -30.29 10.64 4.69
CA SER A 146 -31.01 11.12 3.50
C SER A 146 -30.22 10.96 2.20
N LEU A 147 -28.91 10.72 2.28
CA LEU A 147 -27.98 10.88 1.16
C LEU A 147 -28.28 9.97 -0.03
N THR A 148 -28.64 8.71 0.22
CA THR A 148 -28.81 7.70 -0.84
C THR A 148 -30.25 7.22 -0.96
N GLN A 149 -31.23 7.91 -0.38
CA GLN A 149 -32.64 7.46 -0.36
C GLN A 149 -33.25 7.36 -1.77
N THR A 150 -32.76 8.14 -2.73
CA THR A 150 -33.24 8.17 -4.12
C THR A 150 -32.68 7.04 -4.99
N HIS A 151 -31.66 6.33 -4.50
CA HIS A 151 -31.02 5.22 -5.22
C HIS A 151 -31.53 3.87 -4.73
N SER A 152 -31.42 2.82 -5.54
CA SER A 152 -31.79 1.46 -5.12
C SER A 152 -30.77 0.88 -4.14
N ASP A 153 -31.20 -0.09 -3.33
CA ASP A 153 -30.32 -0.76 -2.37
C ASP A 153 -29.21 -1.55 -3.07
N ASP A 154 -29.53 -2.24 -4.17
CA ASP A 154 -28.56 -3.01 -4.97
C ASP A 154 -27.41 -2.14 -5.49
N THR A 155 -27.71 -0.93 -5.95
CA THR A 155 -26.67 0.00 -6.44
C THR A 155 -25.79 0.52 -5.31
N VAL A 156 -26.37 0.75 -4.12
CA VAL A 156 -25.63 1.18 -2.94
C VAL A 156 -24.67 0.09 -2.47
N TYR A 157 -25.12 -1.17 -2.38
CA TYR A 157 -24.23 -2.28 -2.02
C TYR A 157 -23.15 -2.53 -3.07
N LEU A 158 -23.47 -2.41 -4.35
CA LEU A 158 -22.48 -2.53 -5.42
C LEU A 158 -21.39 -1.47 -5.27
N VAL A 159 -21.76 -0.20 -5.05
CA VAL A 159 -20.77 0.88 -4.90
C VAL A 159 -19.94 0.73 -3.62
N SER A 160 -20.56 0.42 -2.48
CA SER A 160 -19.82 0.22 -1.21
C SER A 160 -18.91 -1.02 -1.27
N LEU A 161 -19.46 -2.20 -1.57
CA LEU A 161 -18.74 -3.47 -1.47
C LEU A 161 -17.85 -3.77 -2.69
N CYS A 162 -18.30 -3.44 -3.91
CA CYS A 162 -17.58 -3.82 -5.13
C CYS A 162 -16.66 -2.72 -5.67
N ILE A 163 -16.82 -1.47 -5.23
CA ILE A 163 -16.00 -0.34 -5.73
C ILE A 163 -15.16 0.27 -4.60
N LEU A 164 -15.79 0.83 -3.56
CA LEU A 164 -15.07 1.62 -2.56
C LEU A 164 -14.14 0.78 -1.67
N LEU A 165 -14.61 -0.39 -1.21
CA LEU A 165 -13.86 -1.27 -0.33
C LEU A 165 -12.63 -1.92 -1.02
N PRO A 166 -12.71 -2.38 -2.30
CA PRO A 166 -11.53 -2.78 -3.05
C PRO A 166 -10.53 -1.65 -3.30
N ILE A 167 -11.01 -0.43 -3.58
CA ILE A 167 -10.15 0.75 -3.74
C ILE A 167 -9.41 1.05 -2.43
N HIS A 168 -10.10 0.97 -1.29
CA HIS A 168 -9.49 1.09 0.02
C HIS A 168 -8.36 0.08 0.22
N PHE A 169 -8.60 -1.22 -0.04
CA PHE A 169 -7.54 -2.23 0.09
C PHE A 169 -6.36 -2.03 -0.87
N MET A 170 -6.62 -1.53 -2.08
CA MET A 170 -5.58 -1.31 -3.09
C MET A 170 -4.64 -0.15 -2.73
N PHE A 171 -5.18 0.90 -2.11
CA PHE A 171 -4.42 2.12 -1.79
C PHE A 171 -3.98 2.22 -0.33
N HIS A 172 -4.36 1.28 0.52
CA HIS A 172 -3.94 1.27 1.93
C HIS A 172 -2.45 0.93 2.07
N ASN A 173 -1.68 1.76 2.79
CA ASN A 173 -0.30 1.45 3.11
C ASN A 173 -0.20 0.44 4.27
N TYR A 174 0.02 -0.83 3.93
CA TYR A 174 0.24 -1.91 4.90
C TYR A 174 1.57 -1.81 5.66
N GLY A 175 2.43 -0.84 5.31
CA GLY A 175 3.66 -0.51 6.02
C GLY A 175 3.46 0.32 7.30
N PHE A 176 2.23 0.79 7.58
CA PHE A 176 1.95 1.75 8.66
C PHE A 176 2.42 1.32 10.06
N ILE A 177 2.62 0.01 10.30
CA ILE A 177 3.07 -0.52 11.59
C ILE A 177 4.59 -0.34 11.79
N TYR A 178 5.39 -0.42 10.73
CA TYR A 178 6.85 -0.53 10.82
C TYR A 178 7.60 0.68 10.27
N GLU A 179 6.97 1.49 9.43
CA GLU A 179 7.57 2.66 8.82
C GLU A 179 6.81 3.92 9.26
N LYS A 180 7.46 4.76 10.07
CA LYS A 180 6.92 6.06 10.46
C LYS A 180 7.10 7.00 9.26
N ASN A 181 6.16 6.98 8.33
CA ASN A 181 6.19 7.91 7.20
C ASN A 181 5.99 9.34 7.72
N GLU A 182 7.02 10.18 7.55
CA GLU A 182 6.96 11.60 7.90
C GLU A 182 6.09 12.40 6.91
N ASN A 183 5.81 11.83 5.73
CA ASN A 183 4.98 12.43 4.69
C ASN A 183 3.66 11.69 4.55
N ILE A 184 2.57 12.46 4.40
CA ILE A 184 1.25 11.92 4.10
C ILE A 184 1.25 11.46 2.64
N ASP A 185 1.26 10.15 2.42
CA ASP A 185 1.17 9.60 1.08
C ASP A 185 -0.24 9.82 0.50
N ILE A 186 -0.28 10.22 -0.77
CA ILE A 186 -1.55 10.48 -1.49
C ILE A 186 -2.45 9.23 -1.49
N PHE A 187 -1.84 8.05 -1.52
CA PHE A 187 -2.53 6.76 -1.47
C PHE A 187 -3.22 6.51 -0.12
N ASP A 188 -2.60 6.89 0.99
CA ASP A 188 -3.20 6.75 2.32
C ASP A 188 -4.40 7.65 2.51
N SER A 189 -4.29 8.91 2.06
CA SER A 189 -5.42 9.84 2.04
C SER A 189 -6.57 9.35 1.17
N THR A 190 -6.25 8.77 0.01
CA THR A 190 -7.25 8.18 -0.90
C THR A 190 -7.96 7.00 -0.25
N SER A 191 -7.20 6.07 0.35
CA SER A 191 -7.74 4.91 1.05
C SER A 191 -8.68 5.30 2.20
N LEU A 192 -8.28 6.29 3.03
CA LEU A 192 -9.13 6.80 4.12
C LEU A 192 -10.38 7.52 3.60
N SER A 193 -10.25 8.31 2.54
CA SER A 193 -11.39 8.99 1.92
C SER A 193 -12.41 7.99 1.35
N CYS A 194 -11.94 6.93 0.71
CA CYS A 194 -12.80 5.88 0.17
C CYS A 194 -13.56 5.14 1.27
N VAL A 195 -12.89 4.76 2.37
CA VAL A 195 -13.57 4.04 3.46
C VAL A 195 -14.54 4.92 4.24
N VAL A 196 -14.24 6.21 4.39
CA VAL A 196 -15.20 7.15 4.97
C VAL A 196 -16.45 7.21 4.12
N VAL A 197 -16.32 7.49 2.81
CA VAL A 197 -17.45 7.57 1.87
C VAL A 197 -18.23 6.25 1.83
N GLU A 198 -17.54 5.11 1.90
CA GLU A 198 -18.16 3.79 1.99
C GLU A 198 -19.02 3.66 3.25
N SER A 199 -18.48 4.00 4.42
CA SER A 199 -19.21 3.97 5.68
C SER A 199 -20.41 4.92 5.69
N VAL A 200 -20.29 6.07 5.04
CA VAL A 200 -21.42 7.00 4.85
C VAL A 200 -22.54 6.36 4.03
N ILE A 201 -22.19 5.81 2.86
CA ILE A 201 -23.13 5.23 1.89
C ILE A 201 -23.79 3.97 2.44
N LEU A 202 -23.06 3.18 3.23
CA LEU A 202 -23.62 2.00 3.87
C LEU A 202 -24.51 2.41 5.05
N GLY A 203 -24.04 3.36 5.86
CA GLY A 203 -24.75 3.90 7.01
C GLY A 203 -26.07 4.58 6.66
N SER A 204 -26.17 5.25 5.50
CA SER A 204 -27.39 5.95 5.06
C SER A 204 -28.62 5.04 4.93
N ARG A 205 -28.43 3.72 4.80
CA ARG A 205 -29.51 2.73 4.73
C ARG A 205 -30.07 2.32 6.08
N LEU A 206 -29.47 2.76 7.19
CA LEU A 206 -29.96 2.44 8.51
C LEU A 206 -31.25 3.24 8.82
N PRO A 207 -32.27 2.61 9.42
CA PRO A 207 -33.59 3.22 9.59
C PRO A 207 -33.65 4.37 10.62
N SER A 208 -32.65 4.53 11.47
CA SER A 208 -32.68 5.54 12.55
C SER A 208 -31.39 6.33 12.64
N ILE A 209 -31.50 7.64 12.90
CA ILE A 209 -30.37 8.55 13.08
C ILE A 209 -29.41 8.03 14.17
N ILE A 210 -29.93 7.46 15.26
CA ILE A 210 -29.06 6.92 16.33
C ILE A 210 -28.25 5.69 15.87
N GLN A 211 -28.81 4.89 14.97
CA GLN A 211 -28.13 3.74 14.41
C GLN A 211 -27.02 4.19 13.44
N VAL A 212 -27.32 5.18 12.59
CA VAL A 212 -26.34 5.81 11.70
C VAL A 212 -25.17 6.38 12.51
N PHE A 213 -25.47 7.17 13.54
CA PHE A 213 -24.46 7.73 14.43
C PHE A 213 -23.61 6.63 15.07
N SER A 214 -24.23 5.60 15.65
CA SER A 214 -23.51 4.51 16.33
C SER A 214 -22.62 3.72 15.37
N PHE A 215 -23.08 3.51 14.14
CA PHE A 215 -22.34 2.81 13.09
C PHE A 215 -21.14 3.63 12.59
N LEU A 216 -21.35 4.92 12.25
CA LEU A 216 -20.28 5.81 11.82
C LEU A 216 -19.24 6.03 12.91
N PHE A 217 -19.68 6.08 14.17
CA PHE A 217 -18.78 6.15 15.32
C PHE A 217 -17.96 4.86 15.51
N CYS A 218 -18.56 3.69 15.24
CA CYS A 218 -17.81 2.44 15.21
C CYS A 218 -16.78 2.44 14.07
N SER A 219 -17.18 2.90 12.88
CA SER A 219 -16.28 3.03 11.73
C SER A 219 -15.09 3.95 12.02
N SER A 220 -15.31 5.09 12.67
CA SER A 220 -14.22 6.00 13.01
C SER A 220 -13.22 5.36 13.97
N ILE A 221 -13.69 4.57 14.93
CA ILE A 221 -12.81 3.79 15.82
C ILE A 221 -11.98 2.78 15.03
N LEU A 222 -12.62 2.04 14.14
CA LEU A 222 -11.98 0.99 13.36
C LEU A 222 -10.90 1.53 12.41
N PHE A 223 -11.17 2.60 11.67
CA PHE A 223 -10.26 3.07 10.62
C PHE A 223 -9.32 4.21 11.04
N PHE A 224 -9.74 5.08 11.97
CA PHE A 224 -8.89 6.21 12.40
C PHE A 224 -8.12 5.88 13.69
N TYR A 225 -8.77 5.34 14.71
CA TYR A 225 -8.11 5.11 15.99
C TYR A 225 -7.27 3.83 16.03
N THR A 226 -7.66 2.77 15.32
CA THR A 226 -6.87 1.53 15.29
C THR A 226 -5.42 1.72 14.82
N PRO A 227 -5.12 2.34 13.65
CA PRO A 227 -3.74 2.52 13.23
C PRO A 227 -2.93 3.36 14.22
N PHE A 228 -3.55 4.37 14.83
CA PHE A 228 -2.95 5.20 15.87
C PHE A 228 -2.59 4.38 17.12
N ILE A 229 -3.51 3.55 17.62
CA ILE A 229 -3.26 2.67 18.77
C ILE A 229 -2.12 1.69 18.46
N VAL A 230 -2.15 1.05 17.29
CA VAL A 230 -1.13 0.08 16.87
C VAL A 230 0.25 0.73 16.76
N GLN A 231 0.34 1.91 16.13
CA GLN A 231 1.59 2.65 16.03
C GLN A 231 2.13 3.07 17.39
N THR A 232 1.25 3.53 18.29
CA THR A 232 1.65 3.97 19.62
C THR A 232 2.23 2.80 20.44
N ILE A 233 1.59 1.62 20.35
CA ILE A 233 2.08 0.39 21.01
C ILE A 233 3.43 -0.04 20.41
N VAL A 234 3.55 -0.10 19.09
CA VAL A 234 4.79 -0.57 18.44
C VAL A 234 5.96 0.38 18.66
N VAL A 235 5.75 1.70 18.65
CA VAL A 235 6.82 2.68 18.91
C VAL A 235 7.30 2.66 20.36
N SER A 236 6.47 2.20 21.30
CA SER A 236 6.85 2.08 22.72
C SER A 236 7.69 0.85 23.06
N ASN A 237 7.74 -0.15 22.17
CA ASN A 237 8.54 -1.38 22.32
C ASN A 237 9.80 -1.34 21.44
#